data_AF-A0A7Y3MKN4-F1
#
_entry.id   AF-A0A7Y3MKN4-F1
#
_cell.length_a   1.000
_cell.length_b   1.000
_cell.length_c   1.000
_cell.angle_alpha   90.00
_cell.angle_beta   90.00
_cell.angle_gamma   90.00
#
_symmetry.space_group_name_H-M   'P 1'
#
loop_
_entity.id
_entity.type
_entity.pdbx_description
1 polymer ?
#
loop_
_entity_poly.entity_id
_entity_poly.type
_entity_poly.pdbx_seq_one_letter_code
_entity_poly.pdbx_strand_id
1 'polypeptide(L)'
;MNKLILNIILFTTLTAVVYSIMVFCLFKIPMGGTPFLYRTTHGLQWKGGPGLRVFENFDKTEKRDIIVIGTSHAYRGYNPEIFLEHGLKMRALATSSQSLKSSYV
;
A
#
# COMPACT_ATOMS: atom_id res chain seq x y z
N MET A 1 -33.87 19.35 -27.67
CA MET A 1 -32.96 18.70 -26.70
C MET A 1 -32.75 19.55 -25.43
N ASN A 2 -33.76 19.81 -24.62
CA ASN A 2 -33.87 21.22 -24.23
C ASN A 2 -33.36 21.67 -22.86
N LYS A 3 -33.48 20.90 -21.78
CA LYS A 3 -32.93 21.36 -20.48
C LYS A 3 -32.36 20.22 -19.65
N LEU A 4 -33.04 19.07 -19.65
CA LEU A 4 -32.59 17.92 -18.88
C LEU A 4 -31.21 17.42 -19.33
N ILE A 5 -31.00 17.22 -20.64
CA ILE A 5 -29.72 16.75 -21.17
C ILE A 5 -28.60 17.76 -20.90
N LEU A 6 -28.87 19.05 -21.09
CA LEU A 6 -27.91 20.11 -20.77
C LEU A 6 -27.55 20.14 -19.28
N ASN A 7 -28.54 20.00 -18.39
CA ASN A 7 -28.34 19.96 -16.95
C ASN A 7 -27.56 18.72 -16.51
N ILE A 8 -27.81 17.56 -17.13
CA ILE A 8 -27.06 16.32 -16.85
C ILE A 8 -25.60 16.51 -17.25
N ILE A 9 -25.34 17.05 -18.44
CA ILE A 9 -23.97 17.33 -18.90
C ILE A 9 -23.30 18.32 -17.95
N LEU A 10 -23.94 19.45 -17.64
CA LEU A 10 -23.41 20.48 -16.76
C LEU A 10 -23.11 19.92 -15.37
N PHE A 11 -24.04 19.16 -14.78
CA PHE A 11 -23.86 18.53 -13.47
C PHE A 11 -22.71 17.52 -13.48
N THR A 12 -22.63 16.69 -14.51
CA THR A 12 -21.57 15.66 -14.63
C THR A 12 -20.21 16.33 -14.76
N THR A 13 -20.09 17.32 -15.64
CA THR A 13 -18.85 18.08 -15.83
C THR A 13 -18.45 18.83 -14.55
N LEU A 14 -19.40 19.51 -13.91
CA LEU A 14 -19.12 20.24 -12.67
C LEU A 14 -18.66 19.29 -11.55
N THR A 15 -19.35 18.16 -11.40
CA THR A 15 -18.99 17.14 -10.41
C THR A 15 -17.59 16.58 -10.67
N ALA A 16 -17.26 16.29 -11.93
CA ALA A 16 -15.93 15.82 -12.31
C ALA A 16 -14.84 16.85 -12.01
N VAL A 17 -15.08 18.14 -12.28
CA VAL A 17 -14.14 19.22 -11.99
C VAL A 17 -13.95 19.37 -10.48
N VAL A 18 -15.03 19.46 -9.71
CA VAL A 18 -14.96 19.59 -8.25
C VAL A 18 -14.24 18.39 -7.63
N TYR A 19 -14.58 17.18 -8.04
CA TYR A 19 -13.92 15.96 -7.58
C TYR A 19 -12.41 15.97 -7.91
N SER A 20 -12.04 16.37 -9.13
CA SER A 20 -10.64 16.47 -9.54
C SER A 20 -9.86 17.49 -8.71
N ILE A 21 -10.45 18.64 -8.42
CA ILE A 21 -9.86 19.66 -7.55
C ILE A 21 -9.66 19.11 -6.13
N MET A 22 -10.67 18.45 -5.57
CA MET A 22 -10.56 17.84 -4.25
C MET A 22 -9.44 16.80 -4.17
N VAL A 23 -9.36 15.88 -5.14
CA VAL A 23 -8.29 14.88 -5.22
C VAL A 23 -6.92 15.55 -5.36
N PHE A 24 -6.81 16.59 -6.19
CA PHE A 24 -5.58 17.36 -6.34
C PHE A 24 -5.14 18.02 -5.03
N CYS A 25 -6.06 18.66 -4.29
CA CYS A 25 -5.79 19.24 -2.98
C CYS A 25 -5.31 18.17 -1.99
N LEU A 26 -6.00 17.02 -1.90
CA LEU A 26 -5.61 15.90 -1.03
C LEU A 26 -4.24 15.32 -1.40
N PHE A 27 -3.86 15.36 -2.68
CA PHE A 27 -2.55 14.92 -3.13
C PHE A 27 -1.44 15.93 -2.82
N LYS A 28 -1.74 17.23 -2.78
CA LYS A 28 -0.74 18.29 -2.53
C LYS A 28 -0.43 18.54 -1.07
N ILE A 29 -1.25 18.04 -0.14
CA ILE A 29 -1.04 18.20 1.30
C ILE A 29 -0.23 16.99 1.80
N PRO A 30 1.09 17.13 2.08
CA PRO A 30 1.87 16.06 2.68
C PRO A 30 1.56 15.95 4.19
N MET A 31 1.38 14.73 4.68
CA MET A 31 1.18 14.44 6.10
C MET A 31 1.98 13.21 6.52
N GLY A 32 3.08 13.42 7.24
CA GLY A 32 3.98 12.35 7.68
C GLY A 32 4.70 11.66 6.51
N GLY A 33 5.18 12.44 5.52
CA GLY A 33 5.97 11.94 4.38
C GLY A 33 5.15 11.35 3.23
N THR A 34 3.83 11.23 3.35
CA THR A 34 2.93 10.81 2.27
C THR A 34 1.79 11.82 2.09
N PRO A 35 1.28 12.03 0.87
CA PRO A 35 0.07 12.82 0.62
C PRO A 35 -1.13 12.31 1.38
N PHE A 36 -1.94 13.27 1.83
CA PHE A 36 -3.11 13.03 2.66
C PHE A 36 -4.14 12.11 1.98
N LEU A 37 -4.22 12.14 0.65
CA LEU A 37 -5.05 11.24 -0.17
C LEU A 37 -4.92 9.75 0.24
N TYR A 38 -3.71 9.29 0.57
CA TYR A 38 -3.44 7.89 0.92
C TYR A 38 -3.86 7.52 2.35
N ARG A 39 -4.25 8.50 3.16
CA ARG A 39 -4.80 8.32 4.51
C ARG A 39 -6.33 8.39 4.51
N THR A 40 -6.91 9.15 3.59
CA THR A 40 -8.37 9.37 3.52
C THR A 40 -9.13 8.27 2.79
N THR A 41 -8.44 7.40 2.06
CA THR A 41 -9.10 6.42 1.18
C THR A 41 -8.58 5.01 1.44
N HIS A 42 -9.48 4.10 1.82
CA HIS A 42 -9.15 2.69 1.94
C HIS A 42 -8.87 2.10 0.54
N GLY A 43 -7.70 1.47 0.37
CA GLY A 43 -7.30 0.80 -0.87
C GLY A 43 -6.33 1.57 -1.75
N LEU A 44 -6.17 2.89 -1.56
CA LEU A 44 -5.10 3.64 -2.21
C LEU A 44 -3.77 3.37 -1.50
N GLN A 45 -2.86 2.69 -2.19
CA GLN A 45 -1.52 2.38 -1.67
C GLN A 45 -0.50 3.35 -2.26
N TRP A 46 0.29 4.01 -1.41
CA TRP A 46 1.43 4.80 -1.85
C TRP A 46 2.43 3.87 -2.55
N LYS A 47 2.89 4.23 -3.75
CA LYS A 47 3.93 3.48 -4.45
C LYS A 47 5.19 3.53 -3.58
N GLY A 48 5.71 2.37 -3.20
CA GLY A 48 6.79 2.27 -2.20
C GLY A 48 6.32 2.27 -0.75
N GLY A 49 5.04 1.94 -0.51
CA GLY A 49 4.47 1.78 0.82
C GLY A 49 5.08 0.63 1.64
N PRO A 50 4.44 0.23 2.75
CA PRO A 50 4.98 -0.76 3.70
C PRO A 50 5.48 -2.05 3.05
N GLY A 51 4.83 -2.52 1.98
CA GLY A 51 5.25 -3.71 1.26
C GLY A 51 6.61 -3.59 0.56
N LEU A 52 6.93 -2.44 -0.04
CA LEU A 52 8.24 -2.24 -0.69
C LEU A 52 9.36 -2.19 0.36
N ARG A 53 9.12 -1.51 1.48
CA ARG A 53 10.08 -1.40 2.59
C ARG A 53 10.48 -2.76 3.18
N VAL A 54 9.59 -3.76 3.14
CA VAL A 54 9.91 -5.13 3.56
C VAL A 54 11.08 -5.69 2.75
N PHE A 55 11.09 -5.43 1.43
CA PHE A 55 12.11 -5.92 0.51
C PHE A 55 13.34 -5.00 0.43
N GLU A 56 13.17 -3.67 0.50
CA GLU A 56 14.31 -2.74 0.49
C GLU A 56 15.19 -2.88 1.74
N ASN A 57 14.58 -3.13 2.90
CA ASN A 57 15.32 -3.37 4.14
C ASN A 57 15.81 -4.81 4.30
N PHE A 58 15.67 -5.65 3.26
CA PHE A 58 16.14 -7.02 3.32
C PHE A 58 17.61 -7.08 2.87
N ASP A 59 18.51 -7.26 3.84
CA ASP A 59 19.92 -7.51 3.58
C ASP A 59 20.13 -8.98 3.19
N LYS A 60 20.56 -9.21 1.95
CA LYS A 60 20.84 -10.55 1.42
C LYS A 60 22.09 -11.19 2.03
N THR A 61 22.97 -10.39 2.63
CA THR A 61 24.23 -10.86 3.24
C THR A 61 24.03 -11.31 4.68
N GLU A 62 22.92 -10.92 5.30
CA GLU A 62 22.61 -11.28 6.66
C GLU A 62 22.16 -12.74 6.74
N LYS A 63 22.84 -13.54 7.58
CA LYS A 63 22.45 -14.93 7.83
C LYS A 63 21.12 -14.97 8.59
N ARG A 64 20.12 -15.61 7.96
CA ARG A 64 18.80 -15.89 8.51
C ARG A 64 18.62 -17.39 8.62
N ASP A 65 18.02 -17.83 9.71
CA ASP A 65 17.69 -19.24 9.91
C ASP A 65 16.37 -19.58 9.20
N ILE A 66 15.43 -18.63 9.17
CA ILE A 66 14.09 -18.82 8.63
C ILE A 66 13.67 -17.61 7.79
N ILE A 67 13.26 -17.85 6.56
CA ILE A 67 12.61 -16.86 5.69
C ILE A 67 11.18 -17.35 5.40
N VAL A 68 10.19 -16.53 5.74
CA VAL A 68 8.79 -16.82 5.44
C VAL A 68 8.32 -15.97 4.27
N ILE A 69 7.85 -16.62 3.22
CA ILE A 69 7.35 -15.98 2.00
C ILE A 69 5.86 -16.27 1.89
N GLY A 70 5.06 -15.27 1.51
CA GLY A 70 3.63 -15.48 1.30
C GLY A 70 2.83 -14.19 1.24
N THR A 71 1.53 -14.30 1.52
CA THR A 71 0.57 -13.20 1.43
C THR A 71 0.33 -12.55 2.80
N SER A 72 -0.87 -11.98 3.02
CA SER A 72 -1.29 -11.33 4.27
C SER A 72 -1.16 -12.24 5.49
N HIS A 73 -1.33 -13.54 5.33
CA HIS A 73 -1.20 -14.50 6.44
C HIS A 73 0.26 -14.66 6.86
N ALA A 74 1.19 -14.80 5.92
CA ALA A 74 2.62 -14.80 6.22
C ALA A 74 3.10 -13.46 6.80
N TYR A 75 2.56 -12.35 6.30
CA TYR A 75 2.92 -11.00 6.75
C TYR A 75 2.49 -10.69 8.19
N ARG A 76 1.35 -11.23 8.65
CA ARG A 76 0.76 -10.92 9.97
C ARG A 76 0.76 -12.09 10.97
N GLY A 77 0.98 -13.31 10.49
CA GLY A 77 0.82 -14.54 11.27
C GLY A 77 2.07 -14.95 12.05
N TYR A 78 3.23 -14.36 11.74
CA TYR A 78 4.48 -14.70 12.40
C TYR A 78 5.06 -13.48 13.11
N ASN A 79 5.42 -13.66 14.38
CA ASN A 79 6.14 -12.66 15.17
C ASN A 79 7.63 -13.05 15.28
N PRO A 80 8.55 -12.34 14.63
CA PRO A 80 9.98 -12.64 14.67
C PRO A 80 10.59 -12.66 16.08
N GLU A 81 10.04 -11.87 17.01
CA GLU A 81 10.56 -11.78 18.38
C GLU A 81 10.46 -13.12 19.12
N ILE A 82 9.38 -13.87 18.89
CA ILE A 82 9.19 -15.20 19.50
C ILE A 82 10.28 -16.18 19.03
N PHE A 83 10.68 -16.11 17.76
CA PHE A 83 11.76 -16.96 17.24
C PHE A 83 13.12 -16.50 17.77
N LEU A 84 13.31 -15.19 17.93
CA LEU A 84 14.54 -14.61 18.47
C LEU A 84 14.76 -15.02 19.93
N GLU A 85 13.71 -15.09 20.74
CA GLU A 85 13.75 -15.62 22.12
C GLU A 85 14.27 -17.07 22.17
N HIS A 86 14.10 -17.83 21.09
CA HIS A 86 14.61 -19.20 20.93
C HIS A 86 15.92 -19.26 20.14
N GLY A 87 16.58 -18.13 19.93
CA GLY A 87 17.86 -18.05 19.22
C GLY A 87 17.78 -18.15 17.70
N LEU A 88 16.58 -18.09 17.11
CA LEU A 88 16.37 -18.19 15.66
C LEU A 88 16.10 -16.82 15.04
N LYS A 89 16.89 -16.44 14.03
CA LYS A 89 16.71 -15.21 13.26
C LYS A 89 15.73 -15.43 12.12
N MET A 90 14.47 -15.09 12.37
CA MET A 90 13.37 -15.22 11.43
C MET A 90 13.03 -13.89 10.75
N ARG A 91 12.69 -13.93 9.45
CA ARG A 91 12.23 -12.76 8.69
C ARG A 91 11.09 -13.13 7.75
N ALA A 92 10.02 -12.34 7.75
CA ALA A 92 8.95 -12.44 6.76
C ALA A 92 9.24 -11.53 5.55
N LEU A 93 9.28 -12.13 4.35
CA LEU A 93 9.30 -11.48 3.05
C LEU A 93 7.92 -11.62 2.38
N ALA A 94 6.92 -11.04 3.03
CA ALA A 94 5.52 -11.21 2.69
C ALA A 94 4.77 -9.87 2.68
N THR A 95 3.74 -9.77 1.84
CA THR A 95 2.87 -8.59 1.69
C THR A 95 1.41 -9.01 1.49
N SER A 96 0.45 -8.10 1.65
CA SER A 96 -0.96 -8.44 1.40
C SER A 96 -1.19 -8.73 -0.08
N SER A 97 -1.91 -9.83 -0.37
CA SER A 97 -2.24 -10.26 -1.74
C SER A 97 -1.04 -10.43 -2.68
N GLN A 98 0.12 -10.80 -2.14
CA GLN A 98 1.33 -11.06 -2.92
C GLN A 98 1.10 -12.20 -3.94
N SER A 99 1.32 -11.90 -5.22
CA SER A 99 1.28 -12.93 -6.27
C SER A 99 2.55 -13.78 -6.23
N LEU A 100 2.48 -15.01 -6.73
CA LEU A 100 3.65 -15.89 -6.82
C LEU A 100 4.81 -15.25 -7.62
N LYS A 101 4.50 -14.48 -8.67
CA LYS A 101 5.48 -13.75 -9.49
C LYS A 101 6.14 -12.58 -8.76
N SER A 102 5.52 -12.13 -7.67
CA SER A 102 6.02 -11.06 -6.82
C SER A 102 6.64 -11.60 -5.53
N SER A 103 6.87 -12.91 -5.44
CA SER A 103 7.60 -13.57 -4.36
C SER A 103 9.11 -13.46 -4.56
N TYR A 104 9.84 -13.50 -3.44
CA TYR A 104 11.31 -13.52 -3.45
C TYR A 104 11.77 -14.85 -4.07
N VAL A 105 12.23 -14.79 -5.32
CA VAL A 105 12.87 -15.88 -6.07
C VAL A 105 14.30 -15.46 -6.40
#